data_AF-A0AA37XE82-F1
#
_entry.id   AF-A0AA37XE82-F1
#
_cell.length_a   1.000
_cell.length_b   1.000
_cell.length_c   1.000
_cell.angle_alpha   90.00
_cell.angle_beta   90.00
_cell.angle_gamma   90.00
#
_symmetry.space_group_name_H-M   'P 1'
#
loop_
_entity.id
_entity.type
_entity.pdbx_description
1 polymer ?
#
loop_
_entity_poly.entity_id
_entity_poly.type
_entity_poly.pdbx_seq_one_letter_code
_entity_poly.pdbx_strand_id
1 'polypeptide(L)'
;MLARVVVPTAELLRLHRTTLAMLGGREPSDHTAPDRWLPHVSLARRLRSADLERALGLLGGPISGHAQDLRTWDPREGRVMVLTQDDGVTNLL
;
A
#
# COMPACT_ATOMS: atom_id res chain seq x y z
N MET A 1 1.98 12.91 7.87
CA MET A 1 1.36 11.56 7.98
C MET A 1 2.28 10.72 8.83
N LEU A 2 1.73 9.83 9.65
CA LEU A 2 2.51 8.76 10.28
C LEU A 2 2.36 7.50 9.44
N ALA A 3 3.48 6.90 9.07
CA ALA A 3 3.53 5.71 8.23
C ALA A 3 4.52 4.71 8.81
N ARG A 4 4.27 3.43 8.58
CA ARG A 4 5.22 2.36 8.84
C ARG A 4 5.73 1.83 7.52
N VAL A 5 7.04 1.81 7.35
CA VAL A 5 7.71 1.23 6.17
C VAL A 5 7.52 -0.29 6.21
N VAL A 6 7.27 -0.86 5.03
CA VAL A 6 7.22 -2.31 4.81
C VAL A 6 8.57 -2.74 4.25
N VAL A 7 9.13 -3.82 4.78
CA VAL A 7 10.30 -4.46 4.16
C VAL A 7 9.79 -5.21 2.92
N PRO A 8 10.19 -4.82 1.69
CA PRO A 8 9.64 -5.43 0.49
C PRO A 8 10.14 -6.86 0.33
N THR A 9 9.21 -7.78 0.07
CA THR A 9 9.53 -9.12 -0.45
C THR A 9 9.57 -9.10 -1.98
N ALA A 10 10.22 -10.09 -2.59
CA ALA A 10 10.22 -10.24 -4.05
C ALA A 10 8.79 -10.36 -4.63
N GLU A 11 7.89 -11.01 -3.90
CA GLU A 11 6.48 -11.16 -4.26
C GLU A 11 5.75 -9.82 -4.28
N LEU A 12 5.97 -8.98 -3.26
CA LEU A 12 5.36 -7.63 -3.20
C LEU A 12 5.84 -6.75 -4.36
N LEU A 13 7.13 -6.80 -4.68
CA LEU A 13 7.70 -6.04 -5.81
C LEU A 13 7.14 -6.54 -7.16
N ARG A 14 6.92 -7.85 -7.30
CA ARG A 14 6.28 -8.42 -8.50
C ARG A 14 4.82 -7.99 -8.60
N LEU A 15 4.05 -8.05 -7.51
CA LEU A 15 2.67 -7.56 -7.47
C LEU A 15 2.58 -6.09 -7.89
N HIS A 16 3.50 -5.25 -7.43
CA HIS A 16 3.57 -3.84 -7.82
C HIS A 16 3.77 -3.66 -9.33
N ARG A 17 4.72 -4.38 -9.94
CA ARG A 17 4.96 -4.31 -11.40
C ARG A 17 3.74 -4.81 -12.19
N THR A 18 3.13 -5.92 -11.78
CA THR A 18 1.92 -6.45 -12.42
C THR A 18 0.77 -5.43 -12.32
N THR A 19 0.60 -4.80 -11.16
CA THR A 19 -0.42 -3.76 -10.96
C THR A 19 -0.20 -2.57 -11.90
N LEU A 20 1.04 -2.08 -12.03
CA LEU A 20 1.36 -0.99 -12.94
C LEU A 20 1.08 -1.36 -14.40
N ALA A 21 1.40 -2.59 -14.81
CA ALA A 21 1.10 -3.08 -16.16
C ALA A 21 -0.41 -3.14 -16.43
N MET A 22 -1.22 -3.59 -15.46
CA MET A 22 -2.68 -3.65 -15.57
C MET A 22 -3.34 -2.28 -15.68
N LEU A 23 -2.76 -1.26 -15.05
CA LEU A 23 -3.32 0.10 -15.03
C LEU A 23 -3.13 0.88 -16.35
N GLY A 24 -2.43 0.32 -17.33
CA GLY A 24 -2.42 0.74 -18.73
C GLY A 24 -2.11 2.22 -18.98
N GLY A 25 -0.84 2.56 -19.22
CA GLY A 25 -0.43 3.85 -19.82
C GLY A 25 -0.45 5.07 -18.89
N ARG A 26 -0.89 4.94 -17.63
CA ARG A 26 -0.69 5.98 -16.62
C ARG A 26 0.72 5.85 -16.07
N GLU A 27 1.55 6.84 -16.37
CA GLU A 27 2.87 6.95 -15.75
C GLU A 27 2.72 6.92 -14.23
N PRO A 28 3.39 5.99 -13.52
CA PRO A 28 3.40 6.02 -12.07
C PRO A 28 3.99 7.35 -11.60
N SER A 29 3.48 7.87 -10.49
CA SER A 29 4.14 8.99 -9.83
C SER A 29 5.57 8.60 -9.43
N ASP A 30 6.47 9.57 -9.33
CA ASP A 30 7.87 9.35 -8.93
C ASP A 30 8.01 8.51 -7.64
N HIS A 31 7.07 8.65 -6.71
CA HIS A 31 7.07 7.94 -5.42
C HIS A 31 6.47 6.52 -5.48
N THR A 32 5.94 6.13 -6.64
CA THR A 32 5.31 4.83 -6.90
C THR A 32 5.92 4.12 -8.10
N ALA A 33 6.91 4.71 -8.75
CA ALA A 33 7.61 4.08 -9.86
C ALA A 33 8.44 2.88 -9.36
N PRO A 34 8.70 1.88 -10.23
CA PRO A 34 9.63 0.81 -9.91
C PRO A 34 10.96 1.37 -9.37
N ASP A 35 11.54 0.71 -8.38
CA ASP A 35 12.80 1.06 -7.71
C ASP A 35 12.82 2.42 -6.98
N ARG A 36 11.72 3.19 -7.06
CA ARG A 36 11.49 4.43 -6.29
C ARG A 36 10.38 4.28 -5.26
N TRP A 37 9.60 3.22 -5.36
CA TRP A 37 8.52 2.93 -4.43
C TRP A 37 9.06 2.49 -3.06
N LEU A 38 8.73 3.27 -2.03
CA LEU A 38 8.91 2.88 -0.63
C LEU A 38 7.56 2.36 -0.09
N PRO A 39 7.32 1.04 -0.09
CA PRO A 39 6.06 0.48 0.37
C PRO A 39 5.87 0.81 1.85
N HIS A 40 4.68 1.31 2.19
CA HIS A 40 4.36 1.72 3.54
C HIS A 40 2.87 1.59 3.82
N VAL A 41 2.52 1.43 5.10
CA VAL A 41 1.14 1.48 5.58
C VAL A 41 0.93 2.81 6.28
N SER A 42 -0.10 3.55 5.85
CA SER A 42 -0.55 4.76 6.52
C SER A 42 -1.19 4.39 7.86
N LEU A 43 -0.61 4.86 8.97
CA LEU A 43 -1.17 4.64 10.31
C LEU A 43 -2.07 5.80 10.75
N ALA A 44 -1.69 7.03 10.39
CA ALA A 44 -2.49 8.21 10.68
C ALA A 44 -2.28 9.32 9.64
N ARG A 45 -3.36 10.02 9.29
CA ARG A 45 -3.34 11.21 8.42
C ARG A 45 -3.70 12.44 9.25
N ARG A 46 -3.18 13.60 8.85
CA ARG A 46 -3.43 14.90 9.52
C ARG A 46 -3.08 14.91 11.03
N LEU A 47 -2.07 14.14 11.42
CA LEU A 47 -1.54 14.15 12.79
C LEU A 47 -0.96 15.53 13.11
N ARG A 48 -1.39 16.14 14.23
CA ARG A 48 -0.81 17.39 14.73
C ARG A 48 0.59 17.10 15.27
N SER A 49 1.54 18.02 15.07
CA SER A 49 2.91 17.83 15.54
C SER A 49 2.98 17.61 17.06
N ALA A 50 2.12 18.26 17.84
CA ALA A 50 2.02 18.10 19.29
C ALA A 50 1.56 16.69 19.74
N ASP A 51 0.97 15.89 18.84
CA ASP A 51 0.56 14.52 19.12
C ASP A 51 1.61 13.48 18.68
N LEU A 52 2.70 13.90 18.02
CA LEU A 52 3.66 12.97 17.39
C LEU A 52 4.31 12.04 18.40
N GLU A 53 4.82 12.58 19.51
CA GLU A 53 5.49 11.78 20.54
C GLU A 53 4.56 10.71 21.13
N ARG A 54 3.33 11.11 21.49
CA ARG A 54 2.30 10.20 21.96
C ARG A 54 1.95 9.14 20.92
N ALA A 55 1.82 9.52 19.65
CA ALA A 55 1.52 8.57 18.57
C ALA A 55 2.66 7.56 18.36
N LEU A 56 3.92 7.99 18.45
CA LEU A 56 5.08 7.11 18.39
C LEU A 56 5.13 6.15 19.59
N GLY A 57 4.76 6.62 20.79
CA GLY A 57 4.68 5.79 21.99
C GLY A 57 3.62 4.68 21.94
N LEU A 58 2.63 4.80 21.04
CA LEU A 58 1.63 3.76 20.78
C LEU A 58 2.11 2.68 19.80
N LEU A 59 3.26 2.89 19.14
CA LEU A 59 3.78 1.93 18.18
C LEU A 59 4.41 0.74 18.91
N GLY A 60 3.83 -0.43 18.72
CA GLY A 60 4.40 -1.69 19.18
C GLY A 60 5.53 -2.21 18.26
N GLY A 61 5.89 -3.48 18.49
CA GLY A 61 6.92 -4.21 17.76
C GLY A 61 6.61 -4.44 16.27
N PRO A 62 7.34 -5.37 15.63
CA PRO A 62 7.09 -5.74 14.24
C PRO A 62 5.65 -6.19 14.01
N ILE A 63 5.11 -5.85 12.84
CA ILE A 63 3.78 -6.26 12.39
C ILE A 63 3.99 -7.10 11.12
N SER A 64 3.48 -8.33 11.13
CA SER A 64 3.40 -9.18 9.96
C SER A 64 2.00 -9.09 9.36
N GLY A 65 1.90 -9.11 8.03
CA GLY A 65 0.63 -9.05 7.33
C GLY A 65 0.76 -9.52 5.89
N HIS A 66 -0.38 -9.80 5.27
CA HIS A 66 -0.49 -10.24 3.88
C HIS A 66 -1.39 -9.29 3.10
N ALA A 67 -1.08 -9.09 1.82
CA ALA A 67 -2.00 -8.43 0.90
C ALA A 67 -3.00 -9.48 0.38
N GLN A 68 -4.28 -9.14 0.37
CA GLN A 68 -5.35 -10.05 -0.09
C GLN A 68 -6.05 -9.48 -1.33
N ASP A 69 -6.49 -8.24 -1.27
CA ASP A 69 -7.21 -7.61 -2.37
C ASP A 69 -6.45 -6.41 -2.95
N LEU A 70 -6.62 -6.20 -4.25
CA LEU A 70 -6.17 -5.00 -4.93
C LEU A 70 -7.37 -4.17 -5.37
N ARG A 71 -7.31 -2.88 -5.07
CA ARG A 71 -8.34 -1.92 -5.49
C ARG A 71 -7.70 -0.62 -5.95
N THR A 72 -8.33 0.02 -6.90
CA THR A 72 -8.07 1.44 -7.21
C THR A 72 -9.05 2.31 -6.43
N TRP A 73 -8.61 3.54 -6.14
CA TRP A 73 -9.43 4.55 -5.51
C TRP A 73 -9.43 5.80 -6.38
N ASP A 74 -10.61 6.30 -6.71
CA ASP A 74 -10.81 7.60 -7.35
C ASP A 74 -11.01 8.66 -6.25
N PRO A 75 -10.06 9.59 -6.05
CA PRO A 75 -10.18 10.62 -5.03
C PRO A 75 -11.21 11.71 -5.37
N ARG A 76 -11.56 11.89 -6.65
CA ARG A 76 -12.55 12.90 -7.07
C ARG A 76 -13.96 12.43 -6.76
N GLU A 77 -14.23 11.18 -7.07
CA GLU A 77 -15.56 10.58 -6.90
C GLU A 77 -15.71 9.84 -5.57
N GLY A 78 -14.61 9.65 -4.83
CA GLY A 78 -14.59 8.86 -3.60
C GLY A 78 -14.85 7.37 -3.84
N ARG A 79 -14.73 6.89 -5.08
CA ARG A 79 -15.11 5.54 -5.49
C ARG A 79 -13.94 4.57 -5.36
N VAL A 80 -14.25 3.34 -4.96
CA VAL A 80 -13.32 2.21 -4.94
C VAL A 80 -13.69 1.27 -6.08
N MET A 81 -12.71 0.80 -6.86
CA MET A 81 -12.90 -0.24 -7.88
C MET A 81 -11.96 -1.40 -7.59
N VAL A 82 -12.51 -2.60 -7.38
CA VAL A 82 -11.73 -3.81 -7.11
C VAL A 82 -11.07 -4.27 -8.42
N LEU A 83 -9.76 -4.50 -8.38
CA LEU A 83 -8.95 -4.98 -9.50
C LEU A 83 -8.71 -6.49 -9.41
N THR A 84 -8.59 -7.01 -8.20
CA THR A 84 -8.59 -8.44 -7.89
C THR A 84 -9.17 -8.63 -6.51
N GLN A 85 -9.96 -9.68 -6.36
CA GLN A 85 -10.50 -10.16 -5.09
C GLN A 85 -9.92 -11.55 -4.86
N ASP A 86 -9.40 -11.83 -3.67
CA ASP A 86 -9.16 -13.21 -3.25
C ASP A 86 -10.49 -13.78 -2.75
N ASP A 87 -11.09 -14.65 -3.56
CA ASP A 87 -12.31 -15.39 -3.24
C ASP A 87 -12.03 -16.64 -2.37
N GLY A 88 -10.79 -16.83 -1.92
CA GLY A 88 -10.39 -17.91 -1.01
C GLY A 88 -10.27 -19.28 -1.70
N VAL A 89 -10.37 -19.34 -3.03
CA VAL A 89 -10.36 -20.59 -3.80
C VAL A 89 -9.13 -20.71 -4.71
N THR A 90 -8.41 -19.63 -5.00
CA THR A 90 -7.36 -19.67 -6.03
C THR A 90 -5.96 -19.76 -5.44
N ASN A 91 -5.54 -20.99 -5.16
CA ASN A 91 -4.15 -21.36 -4.92
C ASN A 91 -3.42 -21.36 -6.29
N LEU A 92 -2.70 -20.29 -6.63
CA LEU A 92 -1.88 -20.27 -7.85
C LEU A 92 -0.46 -20.74 -7.53
N LEU A 93 -0.21 -22.02 -7.84
CA LEU A 93 1.09 -22.49 -8.32
C LEU A 93 1.37 -21.92 -9.72
#